data_AF-A0A318UF85-F1
#
_entry.id   AF-A0A318UF85-F1
#
_cell.length_a   1.000
_cell.length_b   1.000
_cell.length_c   1.000
_cell.angle_alpha   90.00
_cell.angle_beta   90.00
_cell.angle_gamma   90.00
#
_symmetry.space_group_name_H-M   'P 1'
#
loop_
_entity.id
_entity.type
_entity.pdbx_description
1 polymer ?
#
loop_
_entity_poly.entity_id
_entity_poly.type
_entity_poly.pdbx_seq_one_letter_code
_entity_poly.pdbx_strand_id
1 'polypeptide(L)' 'MDQFDRDNQDFWKWGILYNNPSDPAVWVAKRYGFGWTLNYAHQAAYWWTALILILPVIAVLSSIF' A
#
# COMPACT_ATOMS: atom_id res chain seq x y z
N MET A 1 -6.93 19.23 11.56
CA MET A 1 -6.72 17.77 11.57
C MET A 1 -5.30 17.49 12.01
N ASP A 2 -5.08 16.46 12.81
CA ASP A 2 -3.73 15.95 13.07
C ASP A 2 -3.23 15.25 11.80
N GLN A 3 -2.05 15.66 11.33
CA GLN A 3 -1.40 15.10 10.15
C GLN A 3 -0.95 13.63 10.33
N PHE A 4 -0.88 13.15 11.58
CA PHE A 4 -0.59 11.76 11.91
C PHE A 4 -1.84 10.93 12.22
N ASP A 5 -3.03 11.54 12.18
CA ASP A 5 -4.29 10.81 12.33
C ASP A 5 -4.55 9.93 11.10
N ARG A 6 -4.36 8.63 11.27
CA ARG A 6 -4.55 7.61 10.24
C ARG A 6 -6.01 7.34 9.92
N ASP A 7 -6.96 7.81 10.74
CA ASP A 7 -8.39 7.67 10.47
C ASP A 7 -8.96 8.85 9.66
N ASN A 8 -8.15 9.89 9.41
CA ASN A 8 -8.54 11.02 8.58
C ASN A 8 -8.88 10.57 7.15
N GLN A 9 -10.11 10.80 6.74
CA GLN A 9 -10.66 10.35 5.46
C GLN A 9 -9.95 10.95 4.25
N ASP A 10 -9.36 12.15 4.39
CA ASP A 10 -8.66 12.85 3.31
C ASP A 10 -7.45 12.04 2.80
N PHE A 11 -6.86 11.21 3.66
CA PHE A 11 -5.73 10.34 3.31
C PHE A 11 -6.18 9.00 2.69
N TRP A 12 -7.48 8.67 2.70
CA TRP A 12 -8.01 7.41 2.19
C TRP A 12 -8.67 7.58 0.82
N LYS A 13 -7.89 7.41 -0.24
CA LYS A 13 -8.38 7.42 -1.62
C LYS A 13 -9.27 6.20 -1.86
N TRP A 14 -10.46 6.43 -2.41
CA TRP A 14 -11.47 5.40 -2.68
C TRP A 14 -11.88 4.60 -1.43
N GLY A 15 -11.60 5.13 -0.23
CA GLY A 15 -11.85 4.45 1.05
C GLY A 15 -10.92 3.27 1.37
N ILE A 16 -9.94 2.94 0.51
CA ILE A 16 -9.10 1.73 0.65
C ILE A 16 -7.59 1.98 0.47
N LEU A 17 -7.18 2.99 -0.31
CA LEU A 17 -5.77 3.29 -0.56
C LEU A 17 -5.33 4.45 0.33
N TYR A 18 -4.30 4.22 1.14
CA TYR A 18 -3.76 5.25 2.02
C TYR A 18 -2.73 6.13 1.28
N ASN A 19 -2.79 7.44 1.49
CA ASN A 19 -1.91 8.41 0.87
C ASN A 19 -1.70 9.61 1.82
N ASN A 20 -0.62 9.57 2.59
CA ASN A 20 -0.24 10.64 3.49
C ASN A 20 1.29 10.89 3.41
N PRO A 21 1.75 12.00 2.81
CA PRO A 21 3.16 12.35 2.73
C PRO A 21 3.82 12.64 4.08
N SER A 22 3.03 12.98 5.11
CA SER A 22 3.53 13.30 6.45
C SER A 22 3.76 12.06 7.31
N ASP A 23 3.15 10.92 6.97
CA ASP A 23 3.36 9.63 7.65
C ASP A 23 4.49 8.85 6.96
N PRO A 24 5.67 8.71 7.57
CA PRO A 24 6.83 8.05 6.93
C PRO A 24 6.65 6.54 6.75
N ALA A 25 5.60 5.94 7.32
CA ALA A 25 5.36 4.51 7.17
C ALA A 25 4.93 4.16 5.74
N VAL A 26 5.63 3.20 5.14
CA VAL A 26 5.26 2.62 3.83
C VAL A 26 4.13 1.60 3.99
N TRP A 27 4.12 0.84 5.08
CA TRP A 27 3.10 -0.16 5.41
C TRP A 27 2.21 0.36 6.53
N VAL A 28 0.90 0.36 6.29
CA VAL A 28 -0.10 0.92 7.20
C VAL A 28 -1.22 -0.09 7.38
N ALA A 29 -1.80 -0.21 8.57
CA ALA A 29 -2.96 -1.06 8.77
C ALA A 29 -4.11 -0.63 7.84
N LYS A 30 -4.90 -1.58 7.32
CA LYS A 30 -6.10 -1.23 6.56
C LYS A 30 -7.08 -0.48 7.46
N ARG A 31 -7.81 0.47 6.89
CA ARG A 31 -8.89 1.20 7.58
C ARG A 31 -9.98 0.27 8.14
N TYR A 32 -10.27 -0.79 7.39
CA TYR A 32 -11.29 -1.76 7.73
C TYR A 32 -10.76 -3.19 7.57
N GLY A 33 -11.07 -4.05 8.54
CA GLY A 33 -10.70 -5.46 8.53
C GLY A 33 -9.25 -5.72 8.94
N PHE A 34 -8.70 -6.84 8.46
CA PHE A 34 -7.36 -7.31 8.82
C PHE A 34 -6.33 -7.06 7.72
N GLY A 35 -5.08 -6.85 8.15
CA GLY A 35 -3.91 -6.72 7.29
C GLY A 35 -3.50 -5.27 7.03
N TRP A 36 -2.70 -5.09 5.98
CA TRP A 36 -2.04 -3.82 5.66
C TRP A 36 -2.39 -3.34 4.26
N THR A 37 -2.22 -2.03 4.08
CA THR A 37 -2.18 -1.32 2.81
C THR A 37 -0.82 -0.60 2.70
N LEU A 38 -0.54 -0.06 1.52
CA LEU A 38 0.66 0.73 1.29
C LEU A 38 0.33 2.22 1.30
N ASN A 39 1.24 3.03 1.82
CA ASN A 39 1.17 4.47 1.73
C ASN A 39 1.68 4.95 0.36
N TYR A 40 0.76 5.19 -0.58
CA TYR A 40 1.07 5.60 -1.94
C TYR A 40 1.58 7.04 -2.08
N ALA A 41 1.82 7.75 -0.97
CA ALA A 41 2.62 8.97 -0.98
C ALA A 41 4.12 8.70 -1.18
N HIS A 42 4.57 7.44 -0.99
CA HIS A 42 5.99 7.08 -1.05
C HIS A 42 6.32 6.22 -2.26
N GLN A 43 7.48 6.46 -2.89
CA GLN A 43 7.91 5.71 -4.06
C GLN A 43 8.07 4.19 -3.77
N ALA A 44 8.45 3.83 -2.55
CA ALA A 44 8.56 2.45 -2.10
C ALA A 44 7.23 1.66 -2.23
N ALA A 45 6.07 2.31 -2.08
CA ALA A 45 4.78 1.65 -2.25
C ALA A 45 4.58 1.12 -3.68
N TYR A 46 5.05 1.84 -4.69
CA TYR A 46 4.97 1.39 -6.08
C TYR A 46 5.88 0.19 -6.34
N TRP A 47 7.08 0.19 -5.77
CA TRP A 47 7.99 -0.97 -5.85
C TRP A 47 7.42 -2.20 -5.16
N TRP A 48 6.84 -2.06 -3.97
CA TRP A 48 6.16 -3.15 -3.28
C TRP A 48 4.96 -3.67 -4.07
N THR A 49 4.14 -2.77 -4.61
CA THR A 49 3.00 -3.16 -5.45
C THR A 49 3.46 -3.94 -6.67
N ALA A 50 4.48 -3.45 -7.38
CA ALA A 50 5.06 -4.12 -8.52
C ALA A 50 5.61 -5.51 -8.15
N LEU A 51 6.36 -5.61 -7.05
CA LEU A 51 6.90 -6.87 -6.56
C LEU A 51 5.79 -7.89 -6.26
N ILE A 52 4.75 -7.48 -5.53
CA ILE A 52 3.62 -8.36 -5.16
C ILE A 52 2.87 -8.87 -6.38
N LEU A 53 2.74 -8.05 -7.43
CA LEU A 53 2.02 -8.43 -8.65
C LEU A 53 2.88 -9.23 -9.63
N ILE A 54 4.15 -8.87 -9.80
CA ILE A 54 5.04 -9.45 -10.82
C ILE A 54 5.66 -10.77 -10.35
N LEU A 55 6.02 -10.89 -9.08
CA LEU A 55 6.73 -12.08 -8.57
C LEU A 55 5.92 -13.37 -8.74
N PRO A 56 4.61 -13.42 -8.46
CA PRO A 56 3.79 -14.60 -8.76
C PRO A 56 3.74 -14.93 -10.25
N VAL A 57 3.67 -13.91 -11.11
CA VAL A 57 3.65 -14.09 -12.58
C VAL A 57 4.96 -14.74 -13.04
N ILE A 58 6.11 -14.23 -12.58
CA ILE A 58 7.42 -14.82 -12.89
C ILE A 58 7.50 -16.27 -12.40
N ALA A 59 7.06 -16.55 -11.16
CA ALA A 59 7.10 -17.89 -10.59
C ALA A 59 6.29 -18.88 -11.43
N VAL A 60 5.07 -18.51 -11.85
CA VAL A 60 4.23 -19.33 -12.73
C VAL A 60 4.90 -19.56 -14.08
N LEU A 61 5.41 -18.51 -14.73
CA LEU A 61 6.09 -18.64 -16.02
C LEU A 61 7.31 -19.56 -15.92
N SER A 62 8.14 -19.40 -14.88
CA SER A 62 9.31 -20.23 -14.65
C SER A 62 8.99 -21.71 -14.36
N SER A 63 7.75 -22.05 -14.02
CA SER A 63 7.33 -23.44 -13.80
C SER A 63 6.83 -24.13 -15.07
N ILE A 64 6.61 -23.37 -16.15
CA ILE A 64 6.05 -23.85 -17.41
C ILE A 64 7.16 -24.08 -18.47
N PHE A 65 8.29 -23.40 -18.33
CA PHE A 65 9.47 -23.53 -19.20
C PHE A 65 10.58 -24.33 -18.51
#